data_AF-A0A521W435-F1
#
_entry.id   AF-A0A521W435-F1
#
_cell.length_a   1.000
_cell.length_b   1.000
_cell.length_c   1.000
_cell.angle_alpha   90.00
_cell.angle_beta   90.00
_cell.angle_gamma   90.00
#
_symmetry.space_group_name_H-M   'P 1'
#
loop_
_entity.id
_entity.type
_entity.pdbx_description
1 polymer ?
#
loop_
_entity_poly.entity_id
_entity_poly.type
_entity_poly.pdbx_seq_one_letter_code
_entity_poly.pdbx_strand_id
1 'polypeptide(L)'
;MESLLVVMQIIALACVSILSVYLIVTIVRIKDILNQIEHSIKEISSKAIPVFENLEVITTRVKNVTSQMEEQFEMVGQTISSIKGIADNVVDFQERLQAKIQQPIYEALDILSAMVRGIRGIVDRVRS
;
A
#
# COMPACT_ATOMS: atom_id res chain seq x y z
N MET A 1 43.25 -62.57 52.47
CA MET A 1 42.99 -61.16 52.05
C MET A 1 43.41 -60.92 50.60
N GLU A 2 44.52 -61.50 50.13
CA GLU A 2 45.02 -61.33 48.76
C GLU A 2 44.06 -61.82 47.66
N SER A 3 43.39 -62.97 47.85
CA SER A 3 42.43 -63.50 46.86
C SER A 3 41.22 -62.58 46.65
N LEU A 4 40.77 -61.87 47.69
CA LEU A 4 39.69 -60.88 47.59
C LEU A 4 40.12 -59.66 46.77
N LEU A 5 41.38 -59.25 46.92
CA LEU A 5 41.96 -58.11 46.21
C LEU A 5 42.07 -58.42 44.70
N VAL A 6 42.48 -59.64 44.34
CA VAL A 6 42.53 -60.09 42.94
C VAL A 6 41.14 -60.15 42.31
N VAL A 7 40.13 -60.68 43.01
CA VAL A 7 38.75 -60.73 42.50
C VAL A 7 38.19 -59.33 42.26
N MET A 8 38.43 -58.39 43.18
CA MET A 8 37.97 -57.01 43.02
C MET A 8 38.66 -56.33 41.82
N GLN A 9 39.95 -56.60 41.59
CA GLN A 9 40.70 -56.07 40.47
C GLN A 9 40.20 -56.60 39.11
N ILE A 10 39.83 -57.88 39.04
CA ILE A 10 39.25 -58.48 37.82
C ILE A 10 37.88 -57.83 37.51
N ILE A 11 37.03 -57.64 38.52
CA ILE A 11 35.73 -56.99 38.35
C ILE A 11 35.91 -55.53 37.93
N ALA A 12 36.85 -54.80 38.53
CA ALA A 12 37.15 -53.43 38.16
C ALA A 12 37.60 -53.33 36.69
N LEU A 13 38.48 -54.23 36.23
CA LEU A 13 38.91 -54.28 34.83
C LEU A 13 37.75 -54.59 33.88
N ALA A 14 36.87 -55.52 34.26
CA ALA A 14 35.69 -55.85 33.46
C ALA A 14 34.74 -54.64 33.33
N CYS A 15 34.49 -53.92 34.42
CA CYS A 15 33.67 -52.70 34.41
C CYS A 15 34.27 -51.60 33.51
N VAL A 16 35.58 -51.38 33.60
CA VAL A 16 36.28 -50.39 32.75
C VAL A 16 36.22 -50.78 31.27
N SER A 17 36.35 -52.07 30.96
CA SER A 17 36.23 -52.57 29.58
C SER A 17 34.85 -52.29 29.00
N ILE A 18 33.78 -52.62 29.73
CA ILE A 18 32.40 -52.38 29.31
C ILE A 18 32.14 -50.88 29.14
N LEU A 19 32.60 -50.05 30.08
CA LEU A 19 32.42 -48.61 30.05
C LEU A 19 33.14 -47.97 28.84
N SER A 20 34.33 -48.46 28.51
CA SER A 20 35.09 -48.01 27.34
C SER A 20 34.35 -48.29 26.03
N VAL A 21 33.78 -49.49 25.87
CA VAL A 21 33.00 -49.85 24.69
C VAL A 21 31.73 -49.00 24.60
N TYR A 22 31.04 -48.79 25.72
CA TYR A 22 29.84 -47.95 25.78
C TYR A 22 30.12 -46.49 25.37
N LEU A 23 31.25 -45.93 25.82
CA LEU A 23 31.70 -44.59 25.44
C LEU A 23 31.93 -44.47 23.93
N ILE A 24 32.62 -45.43 23.33
CA ILE A 24 32.88 -45.44 21.88
C ILE A 24 31.56 -45.43 21.10
N VAL A 25 30.61 -46.30 21.48
CA VAL A 25 29.28 -46.36 20.82
C VAL A 25 28.54 -45.04 20.97
N THR A 26 28.60 -44.41 22.14
CA THR A 26 27.93 -43.13 22.40
C THR A 26 28.53 -42.00 21.57
N ILE A 27 29.86 -41.94 21.45
CA ILE A 27 30.54 -40.94 20.61
C ILE A 27 30.14 -41.09 19.14
N VAL A 28 30.05 -42.33 18.64
CA VAL A 28 29.61 -42.59 17.25
C VAL A 28 28.18 -42.08 17.04
N ARG A 29 27.25 -42.38 17.95
CA ARG A 29 25.87 -41.86 17.87
C ARG A 29 25.80 -40.33 17.90
N ILE A 30 26.64 -39.69 18.72
CA ILE A 30 26.69 -38.22 18.79
C ILE A 30 27.18 -37.63 17.46
N LYS A 31 28.17 -38.25 16.81
CA LYS A 31 28.61 -37.82 15.47
C LYS A 31 27.50 -37.92 14.44
N ASP A 32 26.72 -38.99 14.46
CA ASP A 32 25.59 -39.15 13.53
C ASP A 32 24.53 -38.06 13.74
N ILE A 33 24.23 -37.73 15.00
CA ILE A 33 23.29 -36.65 15.35
C ILE A 33 23.84 -35.29 14.89
N LEU A 34 25.12 -35.02 15.12
CA LEU A 34 25.77 -33.78 14.67
C LEU A 34 25.73 -33.64 13.14
N ASN A 35 25.97 -34.73 12.40
CA ASN A 35 25.85 -34.73 10.94
C ASN A 35 24.42 -34.44 10.47
N GLN A 36 23.41 -35.02 11.13
CA GLN A 36 22.00 -34.74 10.82
C GLN A 36 21.64 -33.28 11.11
N ILE A 37 22.14 -32.72 12.21
CA ILE A 37 21.96 -31.32 12.56
C ILE A 37 22.63 -30.42 11.52
N GLU A 38 23.87 -30.71 11.12
CA GLU A 38 24.57 -29.95 10.09
C GLU A 38 23.80 -29.95 8.76
N HIS A 39 23.29 -31.12 8.36
CA HIS A 39 22.47 -31.23 7.16
C HIS A 39 21.17 -30.42 7.28
N SER A 40 20.52 -30.47 8.43
CA SER A 40 19.28 -29.70 8.69
C SER A 40 19.54 -28.20 8.66
N ILE A 41 20.64 -27.73 9.25
CA ILE A 41 21.05 -26.32 9.23
C ILE A 41 21.36 -25.88 7.80
N LYS A 42 22.08 -26.69 7.01
CA LYS A 42 22.34 -26.40 5.59
C LYS A 42 21.04 -26.31 4.80
N GLU A 43 20.09 -27.21 5.04
CA GLU A 43 18.78 -27.17 4.37
C GLU A 43 17.99 -25.91 4.77
N ILE A 44 17.94 -25.56 6.06
CA ILE A 44 17.30 -24.33 6.54
C ILE A 44 17.96 -23.10 5.92
N SER A 45 19.29 -23.05 5.91
CA SER A 45 20.03 -21.94 5.30
C SER A 45 19.72 -21.80 3.81
N SER A 46 19.71 -22.92 3.07
CA SER A 46 19.38 -22.95 1.64
C SER A 46 17.96 -22.48 1.34
N LYS A 47 17.01 -22.70 2.25
CA LYS A 47 15.62 -22.26 2.11
C LYS A 47 15.37 -20.85 2.65
N ALA A 48 16.13 -20.42 3.65
CA ALA A 48 15.95 -19.11 4.29
C ALA A 48 16.51 -17.97 3.42
N ILE A 49 17.68 -18.16 2.80
CA ILE A 49 18.31 -17.16 1.91
C ILE A 49 17.33 -16.67 0.82
N PRO A 50 16.70 -17.54 0.01
CA PRO A 50 15.78 -17.08 -1.03
C PRO A 50 14.53 -16.42 -0.45
N VAL A 51 14.09 -16.78 0.76
CA VAL A 51 12.95 -16.09 1.41
C VAL A 51 13.31 -14.64 1.74
N PHE A 52 14.52 -14.39 2.25
CA PHE A 52 14.99 -13.03 2.51
C PHE A 52 15.14 -12.22 1.22
N GLU A 53 15.69 -12.80 0.16
CA GLU A 53 15.78 -12.15 -1.16
C GLU A 53 14.39 -11.81 -1.71
N ASN A 54 13.43 -12.74 -1.61
CA ASN A 54 12.05 -12.48 -2.04
C ASN A 54 11.37 -11.38 -1.22
N LEU A 55 11.63 -11.31 0.09
CA LEU A 55 11.10 -10.25 0.94
C LEU A 55 11.66 -8.87 0.57
N GLU A 56 12.94 -8.79 0.21
CA GLU A 56 13.54 -7.56 -0.29
C GLU A 56 12.86 -7.11 -1.59
N VAL A 57 12.70 -8.03 -2.56
CA VAL A 57 12.01 -7.76 -3.83
C VAL A 57 10.57 -7.31 -3.60
N ILE A 58 9.82 -7.97 -2.71
CA ILE A 58 8.45 -7.59 -2.37
C ILE A 58 8.43 -6.20 -1.75
N THR A 59 9.33 -5.90 -0.81
CA THR A 59 9.43 -4.59 -0.16
C THR A 59 9.72 -3.48 -1.17
N THR A 60 10.65 -3.72 -2.11
CA THR A 60 10.93 -2.78 -3.21
C THR A 60 9.72 -2.58 -4.12
N ARG A 61 9.01 -3.67 -4.47
CA ARG A 61 7.79 -3.57 -5.29
C ARG A 61 6.69 -2.79 -4.58
N VAL A 62 6.48 -3.04 -3.29
CA VAL A 62 5.50 -2.29 -2.48
C VAL A 62 5.85 -0.82 -2.47
N LYS A 63 7.11 -0.46 -2.21
CA LYS A 63 7.58 0.94 -2.25
C LYS A 63 7.31 1.59 -3.61
N ASN A 64 7.59 0.88 -4.71
CA ASN A 64 7.35 1.39 -6.05
C ASN A 64 5.86 1.59 -6.34
N VAL A 65 5.00 0.65 -5.92
CA VAL A 65 3.54 0.77 -6.06
C VAL A 65 3.02 1.96 -5.25
N THR A 66 3.47 2.12 -4.00
CA THR A 66 3.09 3.26 -3.16
C THR A 66 3.52 4.59 -3.79
N SER A 67 4.75 4.68 -4.31
CA SER A 67 5.24 5.88 -5.00
C SER A 67 4.42 6.21 -6.25
N GLN A 68 4.08 5.22 -7.07
CA GLN A 68 3.22 5.42 -8.25
C GLN A 68 1.80 5.83 -7.86
N MET A 69 1.26 5.30 -6.76
CA MET A 69 -0.04 5.72 -6.25
C MET A 69 -0.02 7.16 -5.77
N GLU A 70 1.03 7.59 -5.06
CA GLU A 70 1.21 9.00 -4.66
C GLU A 70 1.20 9.93 -5.87
N GLU A 71 1.96 9.62 -6.92
CA GLU A 71 1.96 10.38 -8.19
C GLU A 71 0.58 10.42 -8.86
N GLN A 72 -0.14 9.28 -8.89
CA GLN A 72 -1.49 9.23 -9.45
C GLN A 72 -2.49 10.06 -8.63
N PHE A 73 -2.39 10.04 -7.30
CA PHE A 73 -3.25 10.87 -6.44
C PHE A 73 -2.95 12.35 -6.62
N GLU A 74 -1.70 12.74 -6.80
CA GLU A 74 -1.33 14.12 -7.10
C GLU A 74 -1.95 14.59 -8.43
N MET A 75 -1.84 13.78 -9.49
CA MET A 75 -2.44 14.08 -10.79
C MET A 75 -3.97 14.21 -10.71
N VAL A 76 -4.63 13.32 -9.95
CA VAL A 76 -6.08 13.40 -9.71
C VAL A 76 -6.42 14.69 -8.95
N GLY A 77 -5.63 15.05 -7.93
CA GLY A 77 -5.79 16.31 -7.19
C GLY A 77 -5.68 17.54 -8.11
N GLN A 78 -4.70 17.56 -9.01
CA GLN A 78 -4.54 18.62 -10.01
C GLN A 78 -5.71 18.66 -11.00
N THR A 79 -6.23 17.50 -11.40
CA THR A 79 -7.40 17.40 -12.29
C THR A 79 -8.65 17.94 -11.62
N ILE A 80 -8.91 17.57 -10.36
CA ILE A 80 -10.03 18.09 -9.57
C ILE A 80 -9.90 19.61 -9.38
N SER A 81 -8.69 20.10 -9.11
CA SER A 81 -8.42 21.54 -9.02
C SER A 81 -8.73 22.27 -10.33
N SER A 82 -8.34 21.69 -11.46
CA SER A 82 -8.62 22.24 -12.79
C SER A 82 -10.12 22.26 -13.10
N ILE A 83 -10.84 21.19 -12.77
CA ILE A 83 -12.31 21.12 -12.93
C ILE A 83 -12.98 22.17 -12.05
N LYS A 84 -12.54 22.33 -10.79
CA LYS A 84 -13.03 23.37 -9.90
C LYS A 84 -12.79 24.76 -10.50
N GLY A 85 -11.61 25.02 -11.04
CA GLY A 85 -11.31 26.28 -11.72
C GLY A 85 -12.21 26.54 -12.94
N ILE A 86 -12.55 25.51 -13.72
CA ILE A 86 -13.52 25.65 -14.82
C ILE A 86 -14.91 25.96 -14.28
N ALA A 87 -15.36 25.25 -13.24
CA ALA A 87 -16.66 25.47 -12.63
C ALA A 87 -16.77 26.91 -12.08
N ASP A 88 -15.75 27.38 -11.37
CA ASP A 88 -15.68 28.75 -10.84
C ASP A 88 -15.75 29.77 -11.99
N ASN A 89 -15.00 29.57 -13.08
CA ASN A 89 -15.07 30.43 -14.27
C ASN A 89 -16.44 30.41 -14.96
N VAL A 90 -17.13 29.27 -14.99
CA VAL A 90 -18.47 29.15 -15.57
C VAL A 90 -19.48 29.91 -14.73
N VAL A 91 -19.40 29.81 -13.40
CA VAL A 91 -20.24 30.58 -12.48
C VAL A 91 -20.00 32.08 -12.67
N ASP A 92 -18.74 32.52 -12.67
CA ASP A 92 -18.36 33.91 -12.92
C ASP A 92 -18.84 34.42 -14.28
N PHE A 93 -18.74 33.58 -15.32
CA PHE A 93 -19.24 33.92 -16.64
C PHE A 93 -20.76 34.09 -16.63
N GLN A 94 -21.49 33.19 -15.97
CA GLN A 94 -22.94 33.25 -15.87
C GLN A 94 -23.40 34.50 -15.10
N GLU A 95 -22.75 34.85 -14.00
CA GLU A 95 -23.02 36.09 -13.25
C GLU A 95 -22.79 37.34 -14.11
N ARG A 96 -21.65 37.41 -14.82
CA ARG A 96 -21.35 38.53 -15.73
C ARG A 96 -22.32 38.61 -16.89
N LEU A 97 -22.73 37.48 -17.45
CA LEU A 97 -23.68 37.42 -18.56
C LEU A 97 -25.06 37.88 -18.09
N GLN A 98 -25.50 37.42 -16.92
CA GLN A 98 -26.77 37.82 -16.32
C GLN A 98 -26.79 39.33 -16.04
N ALA A 99 -25.72 39.87 -15.46
CA ALA A 99 -25.59 41.31 -15.23
C ALA A 99 -25.61 42.13 -16.53
N LYS A 100 -24.90 41.69 -17.58
CA LYS A 100 -24.84 42.39 -18.87
C LYS A 100 -26.08 42.25 -19.73
N ILE A 101 -26.82 41.15 -19.64
CA ILE A 101 -27.98 40.88 -20.50
C ILE A 101 -29.28 41.37 -19.86
N GLN A 102 -29.42 41.31 -18.53
CA GLN A 102 -30.64 41.77 -17.86
C GLN A 102 -30.90 43.26 -18.13
N GLN A 103 -29.90 44.14 -17.95
CA GLN A 103 -30.07 45.58 -18.18
C GLN A 103 -30.59 45.94 -19.58
N PRO A 104 -29.94 45.54 -20.69
CA PRO A 104 -30.38 45.92 -22.03
C PRO A 104 -31.69 45.25 -22.45
N ILE A 105 -32.02 44.05 -21.93
CA ILE A 105 -33.33 43.43 -22.20
C ILE A 105 -34.44 44.19 -21.50
N TYR A 106 -34.26 44.58 -20.23
CA TYR A 106 -35.26 45.39 -19.53
C TYR A 106 -35.45 46.75 -20.20
N GLU A 107 -34.37 47.42 -20.61
CA GLU A 107 -34.47 48.68 -21.37
C GLU A 107 -35.18 48.50 -22.73
N ALA A 108 -34.88 47.44 -23.48
CA ALA A 108 -35.53 47.17 -24.76
C ALA A 108 -37.03 46.84 -24.60
N LEU A 109 -37.39 46.11 -23.55
CA LEU A 109 -38.78 45.80 -23.21
C LEU A 109 -39.53 47.07 -22.78
N ASP A 110 -38.90 47.95 -22.02
CA ASP A 110 -39.49 49.24 -21.63
C ASP A 110 -39.73 50.13 -22.85
N ILE A 111 -38.78 50.22 -23.80
CA ILE A 111 -38.94 50.98 -25.05
C ILE A 111 -40.08 50.39 -25.89
N LEU A 112 -40.15 49.07 -26.06
CA LEU A 112 -41.23 48.40 -26.78
C LEU A 112 -42.58 48.64 -26.11
N SER A 113 -42.65 48.54 -24.78
CA SER A 113 -43.87 48.79 -24.03
C SER A 113 -44.34 50.25 -24.15
N ALA A 114 -43.39 51.20 -24.15
CA ALA A 114 -43.66 52.61 -24.36
C ALA A 114 -44.16 52.89 -25.79
N MET A 115 -43.59 52.24 -26.81
CA MET A 115 -44.06 52.32 -28.20
C MET A 115 -45.51 51.80 -28.33
N VAL A 116 -45.81 50.64 -27.76
CA VAL A 116 -47.17 50.06 -27.82
C VAL A 116 -48.18 50.95 -27.10
N ARG A 117 -47.81 51.52 -25.94
CA ARG A 117 -48.65 52.49 -25.23
C ARG A 117 -48.85 53.78 -26.03
N GLY A 118 -47.81 54.29 -26.69
CA GLY A 118 -47.89 55.45 -27.57
C GLY A 118 -48.83 55.23 -28.76
N ILE A 119 -48.73 54.07 -29.42
CA ILE A 119 -49.62 53.70 -30.53
C ILE A 119 -51.07 53.58 -30.05
N ARG A 120 -51.33 52.92 -28.91
CA ARG A 120 -52.67 52.84 -28.32
C ARG A 120 -53.23 54.21 -27.97
N GLY A 121 -52.43 55.09 -27.37
CA GLY A 121 -52.85 56.46 -27.04
C GLY A 121 -53.21 57.31 -28.26
N ILE A 122 -52.51 57.11 -29.38
CA ILE A 122 -52.86 57.76 -30.66
C ILE A 122 -54.14 57.18 -31.25
N VAL A 123 -54.29 55.85 -31.24
CA VAL A 123 -55.50 55.17 -31.75
C VAL A 123 -56.73 55.58 -30.94
N ASP A 124 -56.64 55.62 -29.62
CA ASP A 124 -57.75 56.04 -28.74
C ASP A 124 -58.11 57.52 -28.95
N ARG A 125 -57.13 58.37 -29.30
CA ARG A 125 -57.37 59.80 -29.56
C ARG A 125 -57.90 60.10 -30.96
N VAL A 126 -57.67 59.22 -31.94
CA VAL A 126 -58.24 59.32 -33.30
C VAL A 126 -59.65 58.73 -33.37
N ARG A 127 -60.03 57.89 -32.39
CA ARG A 127 -61.35 57.25 -32.31
C ARG A 127 -62.35 57.98 -31.40
N SER A 128 -61.93 59.05 -30.72
CA SER A 128 -62.77 59.98 -29.96
C SER A 128 -62.95 61.29 -30.71
#